data_AF-A0AAD8MS04-F1
#
_entry.id   AF-A0AAD8MS04-F1
#
_cell.length_a   1.000
_cell.length_b   1.000
_cell.length_c   1.000
_cell.angle_alpha   90.00
_cell.angle_beta   90.00
_cell.angle_gamma   90.00
#
_symmetry.space_group_name_H-M   'P 1'
#
loop_
_entity.id
_entity.type
_entity.pdbx_description
1 polymer ?
#
loop_
_entity_poly.entity_id
_entity_poly.type
_entity_poly.pdbx_seq_one_letter_code
_entity_poly.pdbx_strand_id
1 'polypeptide(L)'
;MRYSCEDDREQDKKLKKFRFYSMEEEDEERFNGVCTKLKLFDDPWIIKKVLEKSDVNESCRLMISRRLVQEHIVNVWERAGRDGDVTSLREGIDVGVNVWDCNRGKEYVLTLKMHRSTKCYVFLGNWSRQFVIERGLKKGDEIGLFWCNSSSRFFFSVLALAPHHPLCYLEGF
;
A
#
# COMPACT_ATOMS: atom_id res chain seq x y z
N MET A 1 12.96 25.74 -2.69
CA MET A 1 12.39 24.84 -1.68
C MET A 1 11.88 25.67 -0.51
N ARG A 2 10.56 25.83 -0.39
CA ARG A 2 9.80 26.30 0.81
C ARG A 2 8.32 26.37 0.36
N TYR A 3 7.64 25.23 0.29
CA TYR A 3 6.21 25.18 -0.04
C TYR A 3 5.41 24.19 0.82
N SER A 4 6.00 23.50 1.82
CA SER A 4 5.22 22.57 2.66
C SER A 4 4.67 23.23 3.94
N CYS A 5 5.45 24.08 4.63
CA CYS A 5 5.09 24.52 5.98
C CYS A 5 3.89 25.49 6.08
N GLU A 6 3.50 26.16 5.00
CA GLU A 6 2.34 27.07 5.00
C GLU A 6 1.04 26.33 4.72
N ASP A 7 1.07 25.35 3.82
CA ASP A 7 -0.06 24.48 3.50
C ASP A 7 -0.41 23.57 4.68
N ASP A 8 0.59 22.99 5.35
CA ASP A 8 0.41 22.19 6.57
C ASP A 8 -0.30 22.98 7.69
N ARG A 9 0.03 24.27 7.85
CA ARG A 9 -0.59 25.15 8.87
C ARG A 9 -2.00 25.58 8.48
N GLU A 10 -2.30 25.70 7.20
CA GLU A 10 -3.64 26.03 6.73
C GLU A 10 -4.59 24.83 6.85
N GLN A 11 -4.08 23.63 6.56
CA GLN A 11 -4.80 22.37 6.74
C GLN A 11 -5.09 22.10 8.22
N ASP A 12 -4.13 22.32 9.12
CA ASP A 12 -4.34 22.20 10.58
C ASP A 12 -5.44 23.15 11.10
N LYS A 13 -5.49 24.39 10.58
CA LYS A 13 -6.56 25.35 10.91
C LYS A 13 -7.94 24.88 10.40
N LYS A 14 -8.00 24.32 9.20
CA LYS A 14 -9.23 23.73 8.64
C LYS A 14 -9.67 22.51 9.46
N LEU A 15 -8.71 21.70 9.91
CA LEU A 15 -8.96 20.52 10.73
C LEU A 15 -9.53 20.86 12.10
N LYS A 16 -8.98 21.90 12.76
CA LYS A 16 -9.49 22.44 14.03
C LYS A 16 -10.92 22.99 13.96
N LYS A 17 -11.45 23.20 12.75
CA LYS A 17 -12.83 23.63 12.52
C LYS A 17 -13.83 22.47 12.45
N PHE A 18 -13.35 21.21 12.38
CA PHE A 18 -14.24 20.06 12.50
C PHE A 18 -14.74 19.93 13.94
N ARG A 19 -16.05 19.72 14.07
CA ARG A 19 -16.79 19.65 15.32
C ARG A 19 -16.30 18.42 16.11
N PHE A 20 -15.99 18.59 17.39
CA PHE A 20 -15.79 17.43 18.28
C PHE A 20 -17.14 16.72 18.43
N TYR A 21 -17.17 15.44 18.10
CA TYR A 21 -18.31 14.56 18.36
C TYR A 21 -18.60 14.53 19.86
N SER A 22 -19.85 14.75 20.25
CA SER A 22 -20.28 14.51 21.63
C SER A 22 -20.36 13.00 21.88
N MET A 23 -20.21 12.57 23.15
CA MET A 23 -20.37 11.15 23.49
C MET A 23 -21.77 10.62 23.13
N GLU A 24 -22.80 11.46 23.20
CA GLU A 24 -24.17 11.10 22.84
C GLU A 24 -24.31 10.80 21.34
N GLU A 25 -23.71 11.61 20.47
CA GLU A 25 -23.67 11.36 19.02
C GLU A 25 -22.87 10.08 18.69
N GLU A 26 -21.79 9.78 19.43
CA GLU A 26 -21.02 8.53 19.25
C GLU A 26 -21.83 7.29 19.66
N ASP A 27 -22.58 7.37 20.76
CA ASP A 27 -23.43 6.28 21.25
C ASP A 27 -24.63 6.04 20.33
N GLU A 28 -25.23 7.10 19.78
CA GLU A 28 -26.32 7.00 18.80
C GLU A 28 -25.85 6.36 17.49
N GLU A 29 -24.68 6.74 16.99
CA GLU A 29 -24.08 6.10 15.82
C GLU A 29 -23.79 4.62 16.07
N ARG A 30 -23.22 4.31 17.24
CA ARG A 30 -22.92 2.93 17.64
C ARG A 30 -24.18 2.09 17.79
N PHE A 31 -25.25 2.66 18.33
CA PHE A 31 -26.57 2.03 18.40
C PHE A 31 -27.14 1.75 17.00
N ASN A 32 -26.95 2.69 16.07
CA ASN A 32 -27.37 2.56 14.68
C ASN A 32 -26.41 1.72 13.82
N GLY A 33 -25.31 1.20 14.39
CA GLY A 33 -24.31 0.41 13.67
C GLY A 33 -23.48 1.21 12.64
N VAL A 34 -23.48 2.54 12.74
CA VAL A 34 -22.72 3.45 11.87
C VAL A 34 -21.56 4.04 12.69
N CYS A 35 -20.50 4.49 12.02
CA CYS A 35 -19.43 5.28 12.65
C CYS A 35 -18.93 6.29 11.62
N THR A 36 -19.17 7.57 11.85
CA THR A 36 -18.74 8.66 10.96
C THR A 36 -17.53 9.41 11.49
N LYS A 37 -17.00 9.00 12.66
CA LYS A 37 -15.81 9.57 13.27
C LYS A 37 -14.61 9.50 12.32
N LEU A 38 -14.30 10.64 11.70
CA LEU A 38 -13.11 10.83 10.89
C LEU A 38 -11.88 10.86 11.81
N LYS A 39 -11.04 9.84 11.71
CA LYS A 39 -9.71 9.85 12.31
C LYS A 39 -8.73 10.40 11.28
N LEU A 40 -7.94 11.39 11.66
CA LEU A 40 -6.73 11.69 10.92
C LEU A 40 -5.84 10.46 11.04
N PHE A 41 -5.65 9.73 9.94
CA PHE A 41 -4.79 8.56 9.98
C PHE A 41 -3.34 9.03 9.98
N ASP A 42 -2.66 8.76 11.09
CA ASP A 42 -1.21 8.69 11.14
C ASP A 42 -0.77 7.58 10.18
N ASP A 43 -0.22 7.98 9.04
CA ASP A 43 0.35 7.11 8.01
C ASP A 43 -0.59 6.02 7.43
N PRO A 44 -1.12 6.20 6.20
CA PRO A 44 -2.02 5.23 5.59
C PRO A 44 -1.31 3.94 5.12
N TRP A 45 0.03 3.88 5.12
CA TRP A 45 0.81 2.77 4.56
C TRP A 45 0.88 1.59 5.53
N ILE A 46 -0.21 0.84 5.64
CA ILE A 46 -0.32 -0.34 6.51
C ILE A 46 0.68 -1.44 6.12
N ILE A 47 0.94 -1.60 4.83
CA ILE A 47 1.94 -2.53 4.30
C ILE A 47 3.16 -1.70 3.88
N LYS A 48 4.19 -1.69 4.72
CA LYS A 48 5.51 -1.15 4.37
C LYS A 48 6.47 -2.27 4.06
N LYS A 49 7.30 -2.06 3.02
CA LYS A 49 8.30 -3.04 2.63
C LYS A 49 9.52 -2.36 2.04
N VAL A 50 10.68 -2.69 2.60
CA VAL A 50 11.96 -2.46 1.95
C VAL A 50 12.16 -3.54 0.89
N LEU A 51 12.39 -3.13 -0.36
CA LEU A 51 12.53 -4.04 -1.48
C LEU A 51 13.82 -4.86 -1.35
N GLU A 52 13.67 -6.18 -1.44
CA GLU A 52 14.77 -7.13 -1.47
C GLU A 52 15.17 -7.46 -2.91
N LYS A 53 16.28 -8.17 -3.09
CA LYS A 53 16.75 -8.57 -4.42
C LYS A 53 15.69 -9.39 -5.17
N SER A 54 14.94 -10.25 -4.50
CA SER A 54 13.86 -11.05 -5.09
C SER A 54 12.71 -10.22 -5.65
N ASP A 55 12.47 -9.04 -5.10
CA ASP A 55 11.37 -8.17 -5.52
C ASP A 55 11.67 -7.44 -6.83
N VAL A 56 12.95 -7.22 -7.15
CA VAL A 56 13.42 -6.42 -8.29
C VAL A 56 14.39 -7.15 -9.23
N ASN A 57 14.72 -8.43 -8.97
CA ASN A 57 15.55 -9.24 -9.86
C ASN A 57 14.76 -9.77 -11.07
N GLU A 58 15.35 -10.64 -11.89
CA GLU A 58 14.72 -11.22 -13.08
C GLU A 58 13.32 -11.82 -12.84
N SER A 59 13.06 -12.35 -11.65
CA SER A 59 11.72 -12.87 -11.35
C SER A 59 10.71 -11.77 -11.02
N CYS A 60 11.16 -10.59 -10.57
CA CYS A 60 10.38 -9.39 -10.26
C CYS A 60 9.07 -9.73 -9.54
N ARG A 61 9.15 -10.36 -8.36
CA ARG A 61 7.97 -10.79 -7.61
C ARG A 61 7.93 -10.02 -6.31
N LEU A 62 7.04 -9.04 -6.19
CA LEU A 62 6.91 -8.32 -4.95
C LEU A 62 6.29 -9.24 -3.90
N MET A 63 7.10 -9.71 -2.96
CA MET A 63 6.67 -10.62 -1.90
C MET A 63 6.17 -9.85 -0.69
N ILE A 64 4.88 -9.97 -0.38
CA ILE A 64 4.29 -9.43 0.86
C ILE A 64 4.13 -10.56 1.87
N SER A 65 4.40 -10.25 3.14
CA SER A 65 4.31 -11.22 4.22
C SER A 65 2.89 -11.76 4.34
N ARG A 66 2.79 -13.06 4.63
CA ARG A 66 1.49 -13.75 4.81
C ARG A 66 0.63 -13.05 5.84
N ARG A 67 1.23 -12.64 6.97
CA ARG A 67 0.55 -11.97 8.07
C ARG A 67 -0.17 -10.70 7.61
N LEU A 68 0.55 -9.80 6.94
CA LEU A 68 0.00 -8.53 6.47
C LEU A 68 -1.13 -8.71 5.45
N VAL A 69 -0.98 -9.65 4.52
CA VAL A 69 -2.03 -9.90 3.52
C VAL A 69 -3.28 -10.52 4.17
N GLN A 70 -3.11 -11.44 5.12
CA GLN A 70 -4.25 -12.02 5.82
C GLN A 70 -5.02 -10.97 6.63
N GLU A 71 -4.31 -10.19 7.43
CA GLU A 71 -4.91 -9.19 8.32
C GLU A 71 -5.56 -8.03 7.56
N HIS A 72 -4.90 -7.52 6.53
CA HIS A 72 -5.27 -6.24 5.91
C HIS A 72 -5.90 -6.36 4.53
N ILE A 73 -5.86 -7.53 3.89
CA ILE A 73 -6.45 -7.76 2.56
C ILE A 73 -7.53 -8.84 2.64
N VAL A 74 -7.19 -10.07 3.04
CA VAL A 74 -8.13 -11.20 3.05
C VAL A 74 -9.32 -10.92 3.95
N ASN A 75 -9.07 -10.61 5.23
CA ASN A 75 -10.14 -10.30 6.18
C ASN A 75 -10.99 -9.11 5.73
N VAL A 76 -10.37 -8.15 5.05
CA VAL A 76 -11.04 -6.95 4.55
C VAL A 76 -11.92 -7.28 3.34
N TRP A 77 -11.45 -8.14 2.44
CA TRP A 77 -12.20 -8.61 1.27
C TRP A 77 -13.36 -9.53 1.66
N GLU A 78 -13.19 -10.40 2.64
CA GLU A 78 -14.29 -11.23 3.18
C GLU A 78 -15.41 -10.34 3.73
N ARG A 79 -15.08 -9.34 4.56
CA ARG A 79 -16.08 -8.39 5.08
C ARG A 79 -16.74 -7.54 4.00
N ALA A 80 -16.08 -7.37 2.86
CA ALA A 80 -16.58 -6.62 1.71
C ALA A 80 -17.34 -7.51 0.70
N GLY A 81 -17.57 -8.80 1.00
CA GLY A 81 -18.31 -9.73 0.13
C GLY A 81 -17.55 -10.17 -1.13
N ARG A 82 -16.21 -10.10 -1.12
CA ARG A 82 -15.35 -10.55 -2.23
C ARG A 82 -14.94 -12.02 -2.07
N ASP A 83 -15.90 -12.90 -1.80
CA ASP A 83 -15.64 -14.30 -1.45
C ASP A 83 -14.95 -15.08 -2.58
N GLY A 84 -15.30 -14.78 -3.84
CA GLY A 84 -14.67 -15.39 -5.03
C GLY A 84 -13.18 -15.06 -5.15
N ASP A 85 -12.79 -13.82 -4.87
CA ASP A 85 -11.39 -13.39 -4.90
C ASP A 85 -10.60 -13.97 -3.72
N VAL A 86 -11.21 -14.02 -2.53
CA VAL A 86 -10.62 -14.65 -1.34
C VAL A 86 -10.37 -16.14 -1.58
N THR A 87 -11.34 -16.84 -2.17
CA THR A 87 -11.22 -18.26 -2.53
C THR A 87 -10.08 -18.45 -3.53
N SER A 88 -10.05 -17.64 -4.59
CA SER A 88 -8.98 -17.67 -5.59
C SER A 88 -7.60 -17.47 -4.95
N LEU A 89 -7.45 -16.48 -4.07
CA LEU A 89 -6.19 -16.26 -3.35
C LEU A 89 -5.78 -17.46 -2.48
N ARG A 90 -6.73 -18.09 -1.77
CA ARG A 90 -6.47 -19.26 -0.92
C ARG A 90 -6.07 -20.50 -1.73
N GLU A 91 -6.56 -20.62 -2.96
CA GLU A 91 -6.19 -21.70 -3.88
C GLU A 91 -4.91 -21.41 -4.68
N GLY A 92 -4.36 -20.20 -4.52
CA GLY A 92 -3.19 -19.73 -5.26
C GLY A 92 -3.49 -19.48 -6.74
N ILE A 93 -4.74 -19.16 -7.05
CA ILE A 93 -5.20 -18.70 -8.36
C ILE A 93 -4.90 -17.19 -8.47
N ASP A 94 -4.60 -16.77 -9.70
CA ASP A 94 -4.26 -15.39 -10.02
C ASP A 94 -5.49 -14.48 -9.86
N VAL A 95 -5.36 -13.41 -9.08
CA VAL A 95 -6.39 -12.38 -8.90
C VAL A 95 -5.90 -11.04 -9.45
N GLY A 96 -6.62 -10.49 -10.42
CA GLY A 96 -6.34 -9.15 -10.94
C GLY A 96 -6.71 -8.07 -9.93
N VAL A 97 -5.79 -7.14 -9.66
CA VAL A 97 -5.99 -6.04 -8.71
C VAL A 97 -5.52 -4.72 -9.29
N ASN A 98 -6.33 -3.67 -9.11
CA ASN A 98 -5.95 -2.32 -9.49
C ASN A 98 -5.02 -1.72 -8.43
N VAL A 99 -3.99 -1.00 -8.88
CA VAL A 99 -3.00 -0.34 -8.04
C VAL A 99 -2.81 1.10 -8.53
N TRP A 100 -3.19 2.06 -7.70
CA TRP A 100 -2.98 3.48 -7.92
C TRP A 100 -1.59 3.91 -7.42
N ASP A 101 -0.71 4.30 -8.35
CA ASP A 101 0.60 4.87 -8.03
C ASP A 101 0.44 6.35 -7.68
N CYS A 102 0.53 6.68 -6.39
CA CYS A 102 0.33 8.02 -5.87
C CYS A 102 1.41 9.00 -6.35
N ASN A 103 2.64 8.53 -6.60
CA ASN A 103 3.72 9.40 -7.03
C ASN A 103 3.63 9.73 -8.53
N ARG A 104 2.92 8.90 -9.32
CA ARG A 104 2.74 9.09 -10.78
C ARG A 104 1.34 9.51 -11.18
N GLY A 105 0.36 9.42 -10.29
CA GLY A 105 -1.05 9.71 -10.59
C GLY A 105 -1.64 8.79 -11.64
N LYS A 106 -1.27 7.50 -11.63
CA LYS A 106 -1.65 6.52 -12.66
C LYS A 106 -2.03 5.18 -12.05
N GLU A 107 -3.02 4.53 -12.65
CA GLU A 107 -3.45 3.19 -12.28
C GLU A 107 -2.80 2.10 -13.13
N TYR A 108 -2.49 0.98 -12.49
CA TYR A 108 -1.95 -0.22 -13.11
C TYR A 108 -2.67 -1.46 -12.60
N VAL A 109 -2.87 -2.46 -13.46
CA VAL A 109 -3.41 -3.76 -13.05
C VAL A 109 -2.26 -4.70 -12.75
N LEU A 110 -2.20 -5.24 -11.54
CA LEU A 110 -1.24 -6.27 -11.14
C LEU A 110 -1.97 -7.59 -10.87
N THR A 111 -1.22 -8.67 -10.80
CA THR A 111 -1.73 -9.98 -10.39
C THR A 111 -1.30 -10.26 -8.96
N LEU A 112 -2.24 -10.46 -8.05
CA LEU A 112 -2.00 -10.93 -6.69
C LEU A 112 -2.28 -12.43 -6.61
N LYS A 113 -1.37 -13.20 -6.00
CA LYS A 113 -1.60 -14.62 -5.71
C LYS A 113 -0.86 -15.11 -4.49
N MET A 114 -1.33 -16.20 -3.90
CA MET A 114 -0.58 -16.95 -2.90
C MET A 114 0.42 -17.90 -3.58
N HIS A 115 1.70 -17.79 -3.22
CA HIS A 115 2.72 -18.74 -3.64
C HIS A 115 2.55 -20.05 -2.87
N ARG A 116 2.34 -21.17 -3.60
CA ARG A 116 1.87 -22.44 -3.00
C ARG A 116 2.81 -23.05 -1.97
N SER A 117 4.13 -22.99 -2.18
CA SER A 117 5.12 -23.63 -1.30
C SER A 117 5.44 -22.81 -0.06
N THR A 118 5.70 -21.51 -0.23
CA THR A 118 6.08 -20.61 0.88
C THR A 118 4.87 -20.03 1.61
N LYS A 119 3.68 -20.10 1.01
CA LYS A 119 2.44 -19.44 1.49
C LYS A 119 2.56 -17.91 1.64
N CYS A 120 3.60 -17.31 1.04
CA CYS A 120 3.71 -15.86 0.89
C CYS A 120 2.79 -15.39 -0.23
N TYR A 121 2.43 -14.12 -0.22
CA TYR A 121 1.67 -13.52 -1.30
C TYR A 121 2.59 -12.73 -2.20
N VAL A 122 2.36 -12.79 -3.49
CA VAL A 122 3.19 -12.12 -4.49
C VAL A 122 2.34 -11.26 -5.40
N PHE A 123 2.82 -10.05 -5.69
CA PHE A 123 2.36 -9.28 -6.83
C PHE A 123 3.26 -9.55 -8.04
N LEU A 124 2.62 -9.73 -9.20
CA LEU A 124 3.22 -10.14 -10.46
C LEU A 124 2.69 -9.29 -11.63
N GLY A 125 3.14 -9.62 -12.84
CA GLY A 125 2.71 -8.98 -14.07
C GLY A 125 3.34 -7.60 -14.21
N ASN A 126 2.50 -6.56 -14.18
CA ASN A 126 2.95 -5.18 -14.37
C ASN A 126 3.87 -4.64 -13.24
N TRP A 127 4.09 -5.41 -12.17
CA TRP A 127 5.13 -5.07 -11.20
C TRP A 127 6.50 -4.92 -11.87
N SER A 128 6.91 -5.89 -12.70
CA SER A 128 8.25 -5.88 -13.33
C SER A 128 8.44 -4.67 -14.24
N ARG A 129 7.58 -4.52 -15.25
CA ARG A 129 7.77 -3.48 -16.27
C ARG A 129 7.50 -2.08 -15.71
N GLN A 130 6.37 -1.86 -15.05
CA GLN A 130 5.91 -0.50 -14.73
C GLN A 130 6.50 0.02 -13.42
N PHE A 131 6.79 -0.86 -12.46
CA PHE A 131 7.33 -0.47 -11.15
C PHE A 131 8.83 -0.75 -11.02
N VAL A 132 9.36 -1.84 -11.55
CA VAL A 132 10.82 -2.07 -11.46
C VAL A 132 11.56 -1.34 -12.59
N ILE A 133 11.22 -1.61 -13.85
CA ILE A 133 11.98 -1.10 -15.00
C ILE A 133 11.68 0.38 -15.28
N GLU A 134 10.43 0.73 -15.57
CA GLU A 134 10.05 2.09 -15.99
C GLU A 134 10.17 3.11 -14.86
N ARG A 135 10.16 2.67 -13.60
CA ARG A 135 10.34 3.53 -12.43
C ARG A 135 11.74 3.48 -11.85
N GLY A 136 12.51 2.43 -12.14
CA GLY A 136 13.84 2.25 -11.59
C GLY A 136 13.83 1.89 -10.11
N LEU A 137 12.79 1.18 -9.62
CA LEU A 137 12.82 0.67 -8.26
C LEU A 137 13.96 -0.35 -8.12
N LYS A 138 14.69 -0.24 -7.02
CA LYS A 138 15.87 -1.04 -6.73
C LYS A 138 15.81 -1.60 -5.31
N LYS A 139 16.68 -2.58 -5.05
CA LYS A 139 16.86 -3.13 -3.71
C LYS A 139 17.17 -1.99 -2.73
N GLY A 140 16.47 -1.98 -1.60
CA GLY A 140 16.63 -0.99 -0.54
C GLY A 140 15.67 0.20 -0.62
N ASP A 141 14.92 0.38 -1.72
CA ASP A 141 13.82 1.34 -1.74
C ASP A 141 12.71 0.84 -0.79
N GLU A 142 12.08 1.73 -0.04
CA GLU A 142 10.92 1.43 0.78
C GLU A 142 9.64 1.85 0.06
N ILE A 143 8.67 0.93 0.00
CA ILE A 143 7.35 1.16 -0.56
C ILE A 143 6.27 1.05 0.52
N GLY A 144 5.16 1.75 0.28
CA GLY A 144 3.94 1.71 1.06
C GLY A 144 2.78 1.22 0.20
N LEU A 145 1.95 0.36 0.78
CA LEU A 145 0.76 -0.21 0.17
C LEU A 145 -0.38 -0.22 1.18
N PHE A 146 -1.59 0.08 0.73
CA PHE A 146 -2.82 -0.24 1.46
C PHE A 146 -3.97 -0.51 0.49
N TRP A 147 -4.96 -1.28 0.93
CA TRP A 147 -6.18 -1.51 0.17
C TRP A 147 -7.27 -0.53 0.58
N CYS A 148 -7.92 0.10 -0.39
CA CYS A 148 -9.04 1.00 -0.18
C CYS A 148 -10.34 0.31 -0.62
N ASN A 149 -11.24 0.05 0.34
CA ASN A 149 -12.53 -0.59 0.04
C ASN A 149 -13.43 0.28 -0.85
N SER A 150 -13.48 1.59 -0.62
CA SER A 150 -14.40 2.47 -1.37
C SER A 150 -14.04 2.60 -2.85
N SER A 151 -12.77 2.41 -3.20
CA SER A 151 -12.30 2.44 -4.60
C SER A 151 -11.86 1.08 -5.13
N SER A 152 -12.03 0.00 -4.35
CA SER A 152 -11.68 -1.37 -4.72
C SER A 152 -10.31 -1.51 -5.38
N ARG A 153 -9.30 -0.85 -4.81
CA ARG A 153 -7.93 -0.84 -5.34
C ARG A 153 -6.88 -0.66 -4.25
N PHE A 154 -5.66 -1.05 -4.58
CA PHE A 154 -4.50 -0.69 -3.80
C PHE A 154 -4.06 0.74 -4.09
N PHE A 155 -3.54 1.40 -3.07
CA PHE A 155 -2.75 2.61 -3.20
C PHE A 155 -1.30 2.25 -2.94
N PHE A 156 -0.42 2.79 -3.78
CA PHE A 156 1.02 2.57 -3.73
C PHE A 156 1.76 3.92 -3.64
N SER A 157 2.82 3.96 -2.84
CA SER A 157 3.82 5.04 -2.89
C SER A 157 5.20 4.48 -2.61
N VAL A 158 6.23 5.15 -3.14
CA VAL A 158 7.59 5.04 -2.60
C VAL A 158 7.69 5.95 -1.38
N LEU A 159 8.16 5.41 -0.26
CA LEU A 159 8.28 6.12 1.02
C LEU A 159 9.70 6.63 1.24
N ALA A 160 10.69 5.82 0.86
CA ALA A 160 12.10 6.19 0.91
C ALA A 160 12.85 5.54 -0.26
N LEU A 161 13.82 6.26 -0.82
CA LEU A 161 14.74 5.69 -1.81
C LEU A 161 15.94 5.08 -1.08
N ALA A 162 16.45 3.97 -1.60
CA ALA A 162 17.70 3.40 -1.13
C ALA A 162 18.78 4.49 -1.25
N PRO A 163 19.65 4.65 -0.23
CA PRO A 163 20.75 5.59 -0.31
C PRO A 163 21.48 5.43 -1.63
N HIS A 164 21.71 6.54 -2.33
CA HIS A 164 22.65 6.51 -3.44
C HIS A 164 24.00 6.16 -2.83
N HIS A 165 24.47 4.94 -3.05
CA HIS A 165 25.87 4.63 -2.81
C HIS A 165 26.63 5.30 -3.96
N PRO A 166 27.39 6.38 -3.72
CA PRO A 166 28.24 6.91 -4.75
C PRO A 166 29.29 5.83 -5.00
N LEU A 167 29.35 5.31 -6.23
CA LEU A 167 30.55 4.62 -6.68
C LEU A 167 31.65 5.68 -6.79
N CYS A 168 32.31 5.98 -5.67
CA CYS A 168 33.49 6.82 -5.64
C CYS A 168 34.56 6.09 -4.82
N TYR A 169 35.68 5.84 -5.50
CA TYR A 169 36.97 5.32 -5.03
C TYR A 169 37.14 3.80 -4.89
N LEU A 170 37.22 3.15 -6.06
CA LEU A 170 38.31 2.22 -6.33
C LEU A 170 39.02 2.65 -7.62
N GLU A 171 39.67 3.82 -7.57
CA GLU A 171 40.94 3.99 -8.25
C GLU A 171 41.98 4.18 -7.15
N GLY A 172 42.91 3.22 -7.04
CA GLY A 172 43.95 3.24 -6.02
C GLY A 172 44.71 1.93 -5.96
N PHE A 173 45.75 1.85 -6.80
CA PHE A 173 46.87 0.90 -6.89
C PHE A 173 46.72 -0.31 -7.81
#